data_AF-A0A935AS31-F1
#
_entry.id   AF-A0A935AS31-F1
#
_cell.length_a   1.000
_cell.length_b   1.000
_cell.length_c   1.000
_cell.angle_alpha   90.00
_cell.angle_beta   90.00
_cell.angle_gamma   90.00
#
_symmetry.space_group_name_H-M   'P 1'
#
loop_
_entity.id
_entity.type
_entity.pdbx_description
1 polymer ?
#
loop_
_entity_poly.entity_id
_entity_poly.type
_entity_poly.pdbx_seq_one_letter_code
_entity_poly.pdbx_strand_id
1 'polypeptide(L)'
;MASLLRQRAMSMLFGGGVGGAVAAQLVSRVGAQLNDALHRDAEVLDTSRLAVGETYLVTTRPPMNRAERRLTAHREALAAKLGDGSGHSRRTVTAARRLAASQRRVERRSPTSRRGRRAAARADKYGARFDKLTARSPKDQARVAQLAEIDAKLATLRADAIASARRTKRPTRSTTFR
;
A
#
# COMPACT_ATOMS: atom_id res chain seq x y z
N MET A 1 25.67 23.52 12.45
CA MET A 1 24.50 24.03 13.22
C MET A 1 23.26 24.37 12.36
N ALA A 2 23.26 24.17 11.04
CA ALA A 2 22.07 24.39 10.20
C ALA A 2 21.05 23.22 10.18
N SER A 3 21.40 22.04 10.68
CA SER A 3 20.54 20.85 10.69
C SER A 3 19.50 20.85 11.82
N LEU A 4 19.80 21.47 12.96
CA LEU A 4 18.91 21.51 14.12
C LEU A 4 17.79 22.56 13.97
N LEU A 5 18.03 23.64 13.22
CA LEU A 5 17.00 24.65 12.92
C LEU A 5 15.96 24.14 11.92
N ARG A 6 16.36 23.27 10.97
CA ARG A 6 15.44 22.64 10.01
C ARG A 6 14.52 21.60 10.67
N GLN A 7 15.03 20.85 11.66
CA GLN A 7 14.23 19.93 12.47
C GLN A 7 13.23 20.66 13.38
N ARG A 8 13.62 21.82 13.94
CA ARG A 8 12.73 22.60 14.82
C ARG A 8 11.61 23.31 14.03
N ALA A 9 11.90 23.77 12.81
CA ALA A 9 10.89 24.37 11.93
C ALA A 9 9.83 23.37 11.46
N MET A 10 10.21 22.11 11.21
CA MET A 10 9.25 21.04 10.85
C MET A 10 8.36 20.62 12.03
N SER A 11 8.86 20.72 13.27
CA SER A 11 8.11 20.35 14.48
C SER A 11 7.03 21.37 14.91
N MET A 12 7.10 22.61 14.41
CA MET A 12 6.10 23.64 14.69
C MET A 12 4.93 23.65 13.70
N LEU A 13 5.14 23.18 12.46
CA LEU A 13 4.08 23.11 11.44
C LEU A 13 3.28 21.80 11.48
N PHE A 14 3.89 20.71 11.97
CA PHE A 14 3.22 19.43 12.15
C PHE A 14 3.48 18.92 13.56
N GLY A 15 2.57 19.24 14.48
CA GLY A 15 2.68 18.89 15.89
C GLY A 15 3.09 17.43 16.10
N GLY A 16 4.15 17.25 16.89
CA GLY A 16 4.82 15.97 17.19
C GLY A 16 3.90 14.93 17.85
N GLY A 17 3.11 14.26 17.02
CA GLY A 17 2.29 13.11 17.38
C GLY A 17 1.77 12.45 16.11
N VAL A 18 1.27 11.21 16.25
CA VAL A 18 0.81 10.27 15.21
C VAL A 18 0.08 10.89 14.00
N GLY A 19 -0.56 12.06 14.13
CA GLY A 19 -1.14 12.81 13.01
C GLY A 19 -0.14 13.35 11.98
N GLY A 20 1.10 13.70 12.39
CA GLY A 20 2.18 14.07 11.47
C GLY A 20 2.70 12.87 10.67
N ALA A 21 2.71 11.68 11.26
CA ALA A 21 3.09 10.45 10.57
C ALA A 21 2.06 10.04 9.50
N VAL A 22 0.76 10.25 9.77
CA VAL A 22 -0.32 9.97 8.82
C VAL A 22 -0.35 11.00 7.68
N ALA A 23 -0.07 12.28 7.96
CA ALA A 23 0.05 13.31 6.93
C ALA A 23 1.31 13.08 6.05
N ALA A 24 2.44 12.70 6.65
CA ALA A 24 3.64 12.32 5.90
C ALA A 24 3.41 11.09 5.03
N GLN A 25 2.70 10.06 5.52
CA GLN A 25 2.33 8.88 4.73
C GLN A 25 1.37 9.20 3.59
N LEU A 26 0.42 10.13 3.78
CA LEU A 26 -0.51 10.55 2.74
C LEU A 26 0.18 11.40 1.66
N VAL A 27 1.04 12.35 2.06
CA VAL A 27 1.82 13.17 1.12
C VAL A 27 2.84 12.31 0.36
N SER A 28 3.50 11.35 1.00
CA SER A 28 4.35 10.37 0.30
C SER A 28 3.57 9.46 -0.62
N ARG A 29 2.33 9.07 -0.31
CA ARG A 29 1.52 8.22 -1.22
C ARG A 29 0.99 8.98 -2.42
N VAL A 30 0.49 10.20 -2.22
CA VAL A 30 0.02 11.06 -3.32
C VAL A 30 1.20 11.51 -4.18
N GLY A 31 2.34 11.82 -3.56
CA GLY A 31 3.61 12.06 -4.26
C GLY A 31 4.09 10.85 -5.05
N ALA A 32 4.06 9.65 -4.48
CA ALA A 32 4.45 8.41 -5.18
C ALA A 32 3.50 8.08 -6.34
N GLN A 33 2.18 8.26 -6.19
CA GLN A 33 1.23 8.02 -7.27
C GLN A 33 1.32 9.05 -8.39
N LEU A 34 1.63 10.31 -8.08
CA LEU A 34 1.88 11.34 -9.08
C LEU A 34 3.25 11.15 -9.76
N ASN A 35 4.25 10.66 -9.02
CA ASN A 35 5.56 10.33 -9.56
C ASN A 35 5.49 9.09 -10.47
N ASP A 36 4.80 8.01 -10.07
CA ASP A 36 4.58 6.80 -10.88
C ASP A 36 3.75 7.08 -12.15
N ALA A 37 2.89 8.09 -12.12
CA ALA A 37 2.09 8.49 -13.28
C ALA A 37 2.83 9.43 -14.24
N LEU A 38 3.75 10.27 -13.74
CA LEU A 38 4.59 11.14 -14.57
C LEU A 38 5.88 10.46 -15.05
N HIS A 39 6.42 9.50 -14.30
CA HIS A 39 7.60 8.71 -14.63
C HIS A 39 7.18 7.31 -15.09
N ARG A 40 6.51 7.22 -16.26
CA ARG A 40 6.72 6.04 -17.12
C ARG A 40 8.10 6.17 -17.75
N ASP A 41 9.11 6.30 -16.91
CA ASP A 41 10.49 6.33 -17.32
C ASP A 41 10.83 4.95 -17.84
N ALA A 42 11.63 4.89 -18.89
CA ALA A 42 12.22 3.66 -19.36
C ALA A 42 13.01 3.05 -18.20
N GLU A 43 12.39 2.10 -17.49
CA GLU A 43 13.01 1.41 -16.38
C GLU A 43 14.15 0.57 -16.95
N VAL A 44 15.39 0.94 -16.61
CA VAL A 44 16.58 0.17 -16.97
C VAL A 44 16.53 -1.13 -16.17
N LEU A 45 16.00 -2.18 -16.80
CA LEU A 45 15.75 -3.49 -16.18
C LEU A 45 17.03 -4.16 -15.67
N ASP A 46 18.15 -3.93 -16.34
CA ASP A 46 19.46 -4.45 -15.95
C ASP A 46 20.59 -3.68 -16.67
N THR A 47 21.75 -3.57 -16.02
CA THR A 47 22.99 -3.05 -16.62
C THR A 47 24.12 -4.04 -16.39
N SER A 48 24.26 -5.00 -17.30
CA SER A 48 25.29 -6.03 -17.26
C SER A 48 26.42 -5.71 -18.24
N ARG A 49 27.67 -5.73 -17.78
CA ARG A 49 28.87 -5.72 -18.64
C ARG A 49 29.19 -7.17 -18.99
N LEU A 50 28.90 -7.55 -20.23
CA LEU A 50 29.15 -8.89 -20.74
C LEU A 50 30.61 -9.02 -21.18
N ALA A 51 31.27 -10.12 -20.79
CA ALA A 51 32.54 -10.51 -21.38
C ALA A 51 32.33 -11.09 -22.79
N VAL A 52 33.36 -11.06 -23.64
CA VAL A 52 33.29 -11.64 -24.99
C VAL A 52 32.97 -13.13 -24.89
N GLY A 53 31.83 -13.53 -25.44
CA GLY A 53 31.32 -14.91 -25.39
C GLY A 53 30.15 -15.15 -24.42
N GLU A 54 29.81 -14.19 -23.54
CA GLU A 54 28.63 -14.28 -22.67
C GLU A 54 27.34 -13.95 -23.44
N THR A 55 26.26 -14.67 -23.14
CA THR A 55 24.94 -14.46 -23.75
C THR A 55 23.95 -13.95 -22.71
N TYR A 56 23.32 -12.81 -22.99
CA TYR A 56 22.24 -12.28 -22.17
C TYR A 56 20.88 -12.62 -22.77
N LEU A 57 19.93 -13.08 -21.95
CA LEU A 57 18.58 -13.43 -22.40
C LEU A 57 17.55 -12.55 -21.68
N VAL A 58 16.94 -11.64 -22.42
CA VAL A 58 15.74 -10.92 -21.96
C VAL A 58 14.50 -11.70 -22.35
N THR A 59 13.74 -12.16 -21.36
CA THR A 59 12.40 -12.70 -21.58
C THR A 59 11.36 -11.69 -21.14
N THR A 60 10.71 -11.05 -22.11
CA THR A 60 9.52 -10.23 -21.84
C THR A 60 8.27 -11.10 -21.77
N ARG A 61 7.28 -10.59 -21.04
CA ARG A 61 5.99 -11.24 -20.91
C ARG A 61 5.20 -11.16 -22.23
N PRO A 62 4.48 -12.22 -22.64
CA PRO A 62 3.56 -12.15 -23.77
C PRO A 62 2.48 -11.06 -23.57
N PRO A 63 1.94 -10.48 -24.66
CA PRO A 63 0.89 -9.47 -24.56
C PRO A 63 -0.36 -10.02 -23.87
N MET A 64 -1.04 -9.16 -23.13
CA MET A 64 -2.23 -9.51 -22.34
C MET A 64 -3.39 -10.00 -23.22
N ASN A 65 -3.89 -11.21 -22.95
CA ASN A 65 -5.02 -11.83 -23.66
C ASN A 65 -6.37 -11.23 -23.21
N ARG A 66 -7.42 -11.34 -24.05
CA ARG A 66 -8.77 -10.82 -23.78
C ARG A 66 -9.33 -11.21 -22.40
N ALA A 67 -9.16 -12.47 -22.01
CA ALA A 67 -9.61 -12.97 -20.70
C ALA A 67 -8.90 -12.25 -19.54
N GLU A 68 -7.59 -12.07 -19.65
CA GLU A 68 -6.80 -11.34 -18.67
C GLU A 68 -7.16 -9.84 -18.64
N ARG A 69 -7.42 -9.23 -19.80
CA ARG A 69 -7.90 -7.82 -19.86
C ARG A 69 -9.20 -7.66 -19.07
N ARG A 70 -10.17 -8.57 -19.27
CA ARG A 70 -11.45 -8.55 -18.55
C ARG A 70 -11.27 -8.70 -17.05
N LEU A 71 -10.45 -9.66 -16.62
CA LEU A 71 -10.18 -9.86 -15.19
C LEU A 71 -9.41 -8.69 -14.56
N THR A 72 -8.47 -8.09 -15.30
CA THR A 72 -7.74 -6.90 -14.85
C THR A 72 -8.67 -5.71 -14.67
N ALA A 73 -9.56 -5.45 -15.64
CA ALA A 73 -10.57 -4.40 -15.51
C ALA A 73 -11.53 -4.67 -14.34
N HIS A 74 -11.93 -5.93 -14.14
CA HIS A 74 -12.79 -6.31 -13.01
C HIS A 74 -12.09 -6.12 -11.65
N ARG A 75 -10.81 -6.48 -11.57
CA ARG A 75 -9.96 -6.23 -10.40
C ARG A 75 -9.86 -4.74 -10.10
N GLU A 76 -9.58 -3.92 -11.11
CA GLU A 76 -9.47 -2.46 -10.96
C GLU A 76 -10.79 -1.84 -10.50
N ALA A 77 -11.92 -2.26 -11.07
CA ALA A 77 -13.23 -1.79 -10.64
C ALA A 77 -13.56 -2.18 -9.19
N LEU A 78 -13.18 -3.39 -8.75
CA LEU A 78 -13.33 -3.81 -7.35
C LEU A 78 -12.38 -3.07 -6.41
N ALA A 79 -11.15 -2.83 -6.84
CA ALA A 79 -10.15 -2.07 -6.09
C ALA A 79 -10.59 -0.62 -5.90
N ALA A 80 -11.14 0.02 -6.93
CA ALA A 80 -11.72 1.36 -6.85
C ALA A 80 -12.85 1.42 -5.81
N LYS A 81 -13.77 0.43 -5.83
CA LYS A 81 -14.85 0.32 -4.84
C LYS A 81 -14.36 0.15 -3.39
N LEU A 82 -13.15 -0.37 -3.18
CA LEU A 82 -12.51 -0.44 -1.87
C LEU A 82 -11.69 0.84 -1.55
N GLY A 83 -11.12 1.49 -2.58
CA GLY A 83 -10.27 2.68 -2.48
C GLY A 83 -11.03 3.99 -2.23
N ASP A 84 -12.28 4.11 -2.70
CA ASP A 84 -13.12 5.30 -2.50
C ASP A 84 -13.58 5.48 -1.04
N GLY A 85 -13.36 4.46 -0.18
CA GLY A 85 -13.52 4.55 1.27
C GLY A 85 -12.32 5.16 2.02
N SER A 86 -11.27 5.59 1.30
CA SER A 86 -10.00 6.08 1.89
C SER A 86 -10.12 7.39 2.68
N GLY A 87 -11.21 8.13 2.50
CA GLY A 87 -11.60 9.21 3.39
C GLY A 87 -12.11 8.65 4.71
N HIS A 88 -11.27 8.66 5.76
CA HIS A 88 -11.74 8.36 7.11
C HIS A 88 -12.92 9.31 7.43
N SER A 89 -14.09 8.74 7.72
CA SER A 89 -15.27 9.54 8.06
C SER A 89 -14.95 10.52 9.20
N ARG A 90 -15.57 11.71 9.19
CA ARG A 90 -15.46 12.68 10.30
C ARG A 90 -15.69 12.03 11.67
N ARG A 91 -16.57 11.02 11.73
CA ARG A 91 -16.84 10.22 12.94
C ARG A 91 -15.63 9.40 13.37
N THR A 92 -14.95 8.74 12.44
CA THR A 92 -13.72 7.96 12.66
C THR A 92 -12.58 8.85 13.14
N VAL A 93 -12.38 10.00 12.50
CA VAL A 93 -11.37 11.00 12.91
C VAL A 93 -11.66 11.52 14.33
N THR A 94 -12.93 11.80 14.63
CA THR A 94 -13.32 12.27 15.97
C THR A 94 -13.12 11.18 17.03
N ALA A 95 -13.44 9.93 16.71
CA ALA A 95 -13.21 8.79 17.59
C ALA A 95 -11.70 8.59 17.86
N ALA A 96 -10.86 8.67 16.82
CA ALA A 96 -9.41 8.59 16.94
C ALA A 96 -8.85 9.70 17.83
N ARG A 97 -9.29 10.95 17.66
CA ARG A 97 -8.88 12.09 18.50
C ARG A 97 -9.25 11.87 19.96
N ARG A 98 -10.45 11.36 20.23
CA ARG A 98 -10.90 11.05 21.60
C ARG A 98 -10.11 9.90 22.22
N LEU A 99 -9.82 8.86 21.45
CA LEU A 99 -8.98 7.74 21.87
C LEU A 99 -7.57 8.21 22.23
N ALA A 100 -6.91 8.98 21.36
CA ALA A 100 -5.58 9.53 21.62
C ALA A 100 -5.57 10.43 22.87
N ALA A 101 -6.58 11.28 23.04
CA ALA A 101 -6.70 12.12 24.23
C ALA A 101 -6.90 11.29 25.51
N SER A 102 -7.61 10.16 25.45
CA SER A 102 -7.76 9.25 26.59
C SER A 102 -6.49 8.46 26.89
N GLN A 103 -5.77 7.97 25.89
CA GLN A 103 -4.49 7.25 26.06
C GLN A 103 -3.45 8.14 26.74
N ARG A 104 -3.31 9.40 26.32
CA ARG A 104 -2.45 10.39 27.01
C ARG A 104 -2.81 10.58 28.48
N ARG A 105 -4.09 10.44 28.84
CA ARG A 105 -4.54 10.54 30.25
C ARG A 105 -4.26 9.27 31.04
N VAL A 106 -4.22 8.10 30.39
CA VAL A 106 -3.80 6.84 31.00
C VAL A 106 -2.31 6.90 31.29
N GLU A 107 -1.49 7.28 30.30
CA GLU A 107 -0.03 7.40 30.43
C GLU A 107 0.41 8.34 31.56
N ARG A 108 -0.31 9.46 31.75
CA ARG A 108 0.02 10.45 32.79
C ARG A 108 -0.42 10.05 34.20
N ARG A 109 -1.24 9.02 34.38
CA ARG A 109 -1.89 8.71 35.67
C ARG A 109 -1.41 7.37 36.18
N SER A 110 -1.19 7.29 37.50
CA SER A 110 -0.91 6.00 38.14
C SER A 110 -2.08 5.03 37.92
N PRO A 111 -1.81 3.80 37.44
CA PRO A 111 -2.84 2.81 37.10
C PRO A 111 -3.63 2.33 38.32
N THR A 112 -3.02 2.30 39.50
CA THR A 112 -3.68 1.87 40.76
C THR A 112 -4.63 2.94 41.31
N SER A 113 -4.45 4.20 40.93
CA SER A 113 -5.29 5.31 41.38
C SER A 113 -6.72 5.23 40.82
N ARG A 114 -7.72 5.70 41.59
CA ARG A 114 -9.12 5.81 41.10
C ARG A 114 -9.23 6.62 39.81
N ARG A 115 -8.42 7.70 39.69
CA ARG A 115 -8.38 8.56 38.49
C ARG A 115 -7.73 7.85 37.29
N GLY A 116 -6.77 6.95 37.52
CA GLY A 116 -6.15 6.09 36.51
C GLY A 116 -7.12 5.03 36.00
N ARG A 117 -7.76 4.27 36.90
CA ARG A 117 -8.82 3.29 36.54
C ARG A 117 -9.94 3.90 35.70
N ARG A 118 -10.41 5.10 36.06
CA ARG A 118 -11.40 5.84 35.26
C ARG A 118 -10.88 6.31 33.90
N ALA A 119 -9.59 6.60 33.78
CA ALA A 119 -8.98 6.97 32.50
C ALA A 119 -8.86 5.74 31.58
N ALA A 120 -8.44 4.60 32.13
CA ALA A 120 -8.35 3.32 31.41
C ALA A 120 -9.73 2.92 30.85
N ALA A 121 -10.77 2.88 31.70
CA ALA A 121 -12.12 2.54 31.25
C ALA A 121 -12.66 3.48 30.14
N ARG A 122 -12.23 4.75 30.11
CA ARG A 122 -12.58 5.68 29.03
C ARG A 122 -11.79 5.39 27.75
N ALA A 123 -10.51 5.03 27.88
CA ALA A 123 -9.69 4.61 26.74
C ALA A 123 -10.28 3.35 26.10
N ASP A 124 -10.66 2.35 26.89
CA ASP A 124 -11.29 1.12 26.40
C ASP A 124 -12.58 1.42 25.63
N LYS A 125 -13.43 2.29 26.19
CA LYS A 125 -14.67 2.71 25.54
C LYS A 125 -14.44 3.42 24.21
N TYR A 126 -13.43 4.29 24.13
CA TYR A 126 -13.10 4.97 22.87
C TYR A 126 -12.38 4.06 21.89
N GLY A 127 -11.62 3.07 22.37
CA GLY A 127 -10.99 2.01 21.59
C GLY A 127 -12.06 1.19 20.87
N ALA A 128 -12.98 0.60 21.63
CA ALA A 128 -14.09 -0.18 21.07
C ALA A 128 -14.94 0.61 20.05
N ARG A 129 -15.13 1.92 20.27
CA ARG A 129 -15.83 2.79 19.31
C ARG A 129 -15.01 3.06 18.04
N PHE A 130 -13.71 3.25 18.17
CA PHE A 130 -12.82 3.42 17.04
C PHE A 130 -12.78 2.13 16.22
N ASP A 131 -12.57 0.98 16.88
CA ASP A 131 -12.52 -0.34 16.24
C ASP A 131 -13.81 -0.64 15.49
N LYS A 132 -14.98 -0.36 16.08
CA LYS A 132 -16.27 -0.52 15.39
C LYS A 132 -16.39 0.35 14.13
N LEU A 133 -15.81 1.56 14.13
CA LEU A 133 -15.87 2.49 13.00
C LEU A 133 -14.82 2.20 11.93
N THR A 134 -13.72 1.54 12.29
CA THR A 134 -12.66 1.11 11.37
C THR A 134 -12.81 -0.32 10.90
N ALA A 135 -13.64 -1.12 11.57
CA ALA A 135 -13.96 -2.47 11.15
C ALA A 135 -14.52 -2.45 9.73
N ARG A 136 -13.92 -3.26 8.86
CA ARG A 136 -14.42 -3.47 7.51
C ARG A 136 -15.81 -4.08 7.57
N SER A 137 -16.72 -3.59 6.75
CA SER A 137 -18.04 -4.19 6.64
C SER A 137 -17.93 -5.62 6.09
N PRO A 138 -18.87 -6.53 6.37
CA PRO A 138 -18.90 -7.87 5.77
C PRO A 138 -18.86 -7.83 4.23
N LYS A 139 -19.46 -6.78 3.62
CA LYS A 139 -19.41 -6.56 2.17
C LYS A 139 -18.00 -6.22 1.69
N ASP A 140 -17.25 -5.42 2.43
CA ASP A 140 -15.87 -5.09 2.08
C ASP A 140 -14.93 -6.27 2.30
N GLN A 141 -15.18 -7.08 3.34
CA GLN A 141 -14.47 -8.35 3.52
C GLN A 141 -14.70 -9.29 2.34
N ALA A 142 -15.95 -9.44 1.88
CA ALA A 142 -16.28 -10.23 0.71
C ALA A 142 -15.59 -9.71 -0.57
N ARG A 143 -15.53 -8.39 -0.78
CA ARG A 143 -14.80 -7.79 -1.91
C ARG A 143 -13.30 -8.06 -1.86
N VAL A 144 -12.70 -8.05 -0.66
CA VAL A 144 -11.28 -8.39 -0.47
C VAL A 144 -11.02 -9.85 -0.80
N ALA A 145 -11.91 -10.76 -0.39
CA ALA A 145 -11.83 -12.17 -0.77
C ALA A 145 -11.94 -12.34 -2.30
N GLN A 146 -12.91 -11.67 -2.93
CA GLN A 146 -13.07 -11.68 -4.39
C GLN A 146 -11.82 -11.14 -5.13
N LEU A 147 -11.19 -10.09 -4.61
CA LEU A 147 -9.92 -9.60 -5.17
C LEU A 147 -8.82 -10.65 -5.10
N ALA A 148 -8.68 -11.36 -3.97
CA ALA A 148 -7.70 -12.41 -3.82
C ALA A 148 -7.95 -13.57 -4.82
N GLU A 149 -9.21 -13.95 -5.04
CA GLU A 149 -9.57 -14.95 -6.04
C GLU A 149 -9.23 -14.50 -7.48
N ILE A 150 -9.48 -13.23 -7.82
CA ILE A 150 -9.15 -12.69 -9.14
C ILE A 150 -7.64 -12.60 -9.33
N ASP A 151 -6.89 -12.20 -8.31
CA ASP A 151 -5.43 -12.13 -8.34
C ASP A 151 -4.83 -13.52 -8.53
N ALA A 152 -5.37 -14.55 -7.88
CA ALA A 152 -4.98 -15.94 -8.11
C ALA A 152 -5.25 -16.39 -9.56
N LYS A 153 -6.44 -16.08 -10.11
CA LYS A 153 -6.79 -16.39 -11.51
C LYS A 153 -5.92 -15.63 -12.53
N LEU A 154 -5.55 -14.40 -12.23
CA LEU A 154 -4.62 -13.65 -13.07
C LEU A 154 -3.23 -14.29 -13.02
N ALA A 155 -2.76 -14.71 -11.85
CA ALA A 155 -1.45 -15.37 -11.71
C ALA A 155 -1.38 -16.67 -12.53
N THR A 156 -2.44 -17.49 -12.51
CA THR A 156 -2.48 -18.74 -13.32
C THR A 156 -2.48 -18.45 -14.81
N LEU A 157 -3.35 -17.56 -15.30
CA LEU A 157 -3.39 -17.19 -16.73
C LEU A 157 -2.05 -16.64 -17.22
N ARG A 158 -1.34 -15.88 -16.36
CA ARG A 158 -0.02 -15.34 -16.66
C ARG A 158 1.03 -16.44 -16.76
N ALA A 159 1.02 -17.39 -15.83
CA ALA A 159 1.91 -18.53 -15.84
C ALA A 159 1.68 -19.41 -17.09
N ASP A 160 0.43 -19.67 -17.45
CA ASP A 160 0.07 -20.45 -18.64
C ASP A 160 0.49 -19.74 -19.95
N ALA A 161 0.33 -18.42 -20.01
CA ALA A 161 0.79 -17.62 -21.14
C ALA A 161 2.32 -17.69 -21.30
N ILE A 162 3.06 -17.65 -20.20
CA ILE A 162 4.52 -17.78 -20.23
C ILE A 162 4.93 -19.21 -20.63
N ALA A 163 4.29 -20.24 -20.08
CA ALA A 163 4.57 -21.63 -20.38
C ALA A 163 4.28 -21.98 -21.84
N SER A 164 3.15 -21.53 -22.38
CA SER A 164 2.80 -21.70 -23.80
C SER A 164 3.78 -20.98 -24.72
N ALA A 165 4.18 -19.75 -24.39
CA ALA A 165 5.19 -19.00 -25.15
C ALA A 165 6.58 -19.67 -25.14
N ARG A 166 6.94 -20.36 -24.06
CA ARG A 166 8.17 -21.18 -24.00
C ARG A 166 8.09 -22.38 -24.96
N ARG A 167 6.93 -23.04 -25.05
CA ARG A 167 6.73 -24.22 -25.93
C ARG A 167 6.74 -23.86 -27.41
N THR A 168 6.24 -22.67 -27.79
CA THR A 168 6.14 -22.24 -29.18
C THR A 168 7.40 -21.59 -29.73
N LYS A 169 8.36 -21.21 -28.89
CA LYS A 169 9.62 -20.64 -29.35
C LYS A 169 10.49 -21.70 -30.03
N ARG A 170 10.60 -21.58 -31.36
CA ARG A 170 11.69 -22.18 -32.15
C ARG A 170 13.03 -21.68 -31.59
N PRO A 171 14.09 -22.50 -31.52
CA PRO A 171 15.38 -22.10 -30.96
C PRO A 171 15.85 -20.79 -31.59
N THR A 172 16.12 -19.78 -30.76
CA THR A 172 16.64 -18.49 -31.22
C THR A 172 18.06 -18.67 -31.71
N ARG A 173 18.37 -18.10 -32.88
CA ARG A 173 19.75 -17.89 -33.32
C ARG A 173 20.44 -17.01 -32.28
N SER A 174 21.46 -17.54 -31.62
CA SER A 174 22.31 -16.79 -30.69
C SER A 174 23.12 -15.77 -31.48
N THR A 175 22.96 -14.48 -31.17
CA THR A 175 23.85 -13.43 -31.68
C THR A 175 25.00 -13.30 -30.69
N THR A 176 26.16 -13.87 -31.03
CA THR A 176 27.40 -13.65 -30.29
C THR A 176 27.96 -12.28 -30.68
N PHE A 177 28.14 -11.40 -29.70
CA PHE A 177 28.87 -10.16 -29.90
C PHE A 177 30.38 -10.49 -29.95
N ARG A 178 31.05 -10.12 -31.05
CA ARG A 178 32.50 -10.22 -31.23
C ARG A 178 33.16 -8.89 -30.87
#